data_AF-A0A136N7L9-F1
#
_entry.id   AF-A0A136N7L9-F1
#
_cell.length_a   1.000
_cell.length_b   1.000
_cell.length_c   1.000
_cell.angle_alpha   90.00
_cell.angle_beta   90.00
_cell.angle_gamma   90.00
#
_symmetry.space_group_name_H-M   'P 1'
#
loop_
_entity.id
_entity.type
_entity.pdbx_description
1 polymer ?
#
loop_
_entity_poly.entity_id
_entity_poly.type
_entity_poly.pdbx_seq_one_letter_code
_entity_poly.pdbx_strand_id
1 'polypeptide(L)'
;MSVNIEIKSFQELSTFQLYSILKLRNEVFIVEQNCPYLDCDMKDISAFHILMCENVQIVSYARILPPGVSYNDYSSIGRVLTKSTHRRKKF
;
A
#
# COMPACT_ATOMS: atom_id res chain seq x y z
N MET A 1 6.64 18.09 -10.74
CA MET A 1 5.87 17.80 -9.52
C MET A 1 6.74 16.89 -8.69
N SER A 2 6.99 17.23 -7.42
CA SER A 2 7.90 16.44 -6.58
C SER A 2 7.11 15.34 -5.89
N VAL A 3 7.60 14.10 -5.99
CA VAL A 3 7.10 13.00 -5.18
C VAL A 3 8.01 12.78 -3.98
N ASN A 4 7.42 12.35 -2.87
CA ASN A 4 8.13 11.90 -1.68
C ASN A 4 7.84 10.42 -1.45
N ILE A 5 8.84 9.66 -1.02
CA ILE A 5 8.68 8.27 -0.61
C ILE A 5 8.83 8.21 0.91
N GLU A 6 7.78 7.72 1.56
CA GLU A 6 7.78 7.46 3.00
C GLU A 6 7.69 5.95 3.23
N ILE A 7 8.41 5.46 4.25
CA ILE A 7 8.29 4.08 4.73
C ILE A 7 7.87 4.16 6.19
N LYS A 8 6.74 3.53 6.53
CA LYS A 8 6.15 3.59 7.86
C LYS A 8 5.75 2.21 8.35
N SER A 9 5.97 1.92 9.63
CA SER A 9 5.28 0.85 10.34
C SER A 9 3.78 1.17 10.47
N PHE A 10 2.98 0.17 10.83
CA PHE A 10 1.54 0.36 11.02
C PHE A 10 1.24 1.46 12.07
N GLN A 11 2.01 1.52 13.15
CA GLN A 11 1.82 2.47 14.26
C GLN A 11 2.21 3.91 13.89
N GLU A 12 3.06 4.10 12.88
CA GLU A 12 3.48 5.43 12.39
C GLU A 12 2.51 6.02 11.36
N LEU A 13 1.58 5.21 10.84
CA LEU A 13 0.53 5.68 9.95
C LEU A 13 -0.46 6.55 10.73
N SER A 14 -0.73 7.74 10.20
CA SER A 14 -1.92 8.48 10.64
C SER A 14 -3.18 7.74 10.21
N THR A 15 -4.30 7.99 10.90
CA THR A 15 -5.61 7.46 10.52
C THR A 15 -6.00 7.84 9.08
N PHE A 16 -5.63 9.05 8.64
CA PHE A 16 -5.83 9.51 7.27
C PHE A 16 -4.97 8.73 6.26
N GLN A 17 -3.70 8.45 6.58
CA GLN A 17 -2.83 7.64 5.72
C GLN A 17 -3.36 6.21 5.62
N LEU A 18 -3.71 5.60 6.76
CA LEU A 18 -4.30 4.25 6.79
C LEU A 18 -5.56 4.18 5.92
N TYR A 19 -6.51 5.10 6.12
CA TYR A 19 -7.74 5.13 5.34
C TYR A 19 -7.47 5.32 3.83
N SER A 20 -6.53 6.20 3.48
CA SER A 20 -6.14 6.45 2.09
C SER A 20 -5.53 5.21 1.42
N ILE A 21 -4.70 4.46 2.14
CA ILE A 21 -4.11 3.20 1.67
C ILE A 21 -5.19 2.16 1.42
N LEU A 22 -6.10 1.96 2.40
CA LEU A 22 -7.19 0.99 2.28
C LEU A 22 -8.12 1.33 1.12
N LYS A 23 -8.50 2.61 0.98
CA LYS A 23 -9.31 3.09 -0.15
C LYS A 23 -8.62 2.81 -1.48
N LEU A 24 -7.34 3.15 -1.62
CA LEU A 24 -6.60 2.99 -2.87
C LEU A 24 -6.41 1.50 -3.24
N ARG A 25 -6.17 0.64 -2.25
CA ARG A 25 -6.15 -0.83 -2.45
C ARG A 25 -7.50 -1.35 -2.90
N ASN A 26 -8.60 -0.87 -2.31
CA ASN A 26 -9.94 -1.27 -2.70
C ASN A 26 -10.29 -0.81 -4.13
N GLU A 27 -9.98 0.44 -4.48
CA GLU A 27 -10.16 0.99 -5.82
C GLU A 27 -9.45 0.12 -6.87
N VAL A 28 -8.22 -0.32 -6.61
CA VAL A 28 -7.42 -1.07 -7.59
C VAL A 28 -7.71 -2.57 -7.55
N PHE A 29 -7.54 -3.23 -6.41
CA PHE A 29 -7.59 -4.69 -6.34
C PHE A 29 -9.00 -5.27 -6.29
N ILE A 30 -9.99 -4.49 -5.82
CA ILE A 30 -11.36 -4.98 -5.67
C ILE A 30 -12.24 -4.45 -6.80
N VAL A 31 -12.33 -3.13 -6.95
CA VAL A 31 -13.25 -2.49 -7.90
C VAL A 31 -12.71 -2.56 -9.33
N GLU A 32 -11.52 -2.03 -9.59
CA GLU A 32 -10.96 -1.99 -10.94
C GLU A 32 -10.68 -3.40 -11.49
N GLN A 33 -10.12 -4.29 -10.68
CA GLN A 33 -9.85 -5.68 -11.08
C GLN A 33 -11.10 -6.58 -11.03
N ASN A 34 -12.24 -6.08 -10.55
CA ASN A 34 -13.48 -6.84 -10.37
C ASN A 34 -13.24 -8.18 -9.64
N CYS A 35 -12.45 -8.13 -8.57
CA CYS A 35 -11.98 -9.30 -7.82
C CYS A 35 -12.42 -9.17 -6.36
N PRO A 36 -13.62 -9.66 -5.99
CA PRO A 36 -14.08 -9.58 -4.61
C PRO A 36 -13.30 -10.57 -3.74
N TYR A 37 -12.41 -10.05 -2.89
CA TYR A 37 -11.73 -10.81 -1.85
C TYR A 37 -11.52 -9.95 -0.59
N LEU A 38 -11.17 -10.59 0.53
CA LEU A 38 -10.84 -9.88 1.77
C LEU A 38 -9.45 -9.25 1.68
N ASP A 39 -9.40 -7.96 1.33
CA ASP A 39 -8.13 -7.23 1.21
C ASP A 39 -7.48 -6.94 2.57
N CYS A 40 -8.29 -6.59 3.57
CA CYS A 40 -7.88 -6.32 4.95
C CYS A 40 -7.64 -7.65 5.69
N ASP A 41 -6.46 -8.23 5.48
CA ASP A 41 -6.08 -9.58 5.92
C ASP A 41 -5.43 -9.62 7.32
N MET A 42 -5.55 -8.54 8.11
CA MET A 42 -4.90 -8.35 9.43
C MET A 42 -3.35 -8.31 9.43
N LYS A 43 -2.70 -8.67 8.32
CA LYS A 43 -1.22 -8.68 8.22
C LYS A 43 -0.63 -7.28 8.14
N ASP A 44 -1.46 -6.28 7.82
CA ASP A 44 -1.07 -4.87 7.79
C ASP A 44 -0.48 -4.41 9.14
N ILE A 45 -0.93 -4.98 10.27
CA ILE A 45 -0.48 -4.58 11.61
C ILE A 45 1.03 -4.84 11.82
N SER A 46 1.57 -5.88 11.17
CA SER A 46 2.98 -6.27 11.27
C SER A 46 3.83 -5.76 10.10
N ALA A 47 3.25 -4.95 9.21
CA ALA A 47 3.88 -4.58 7.95
C ALA A 47 4.66 -3.26 8.03
N PHE A 48 5.63 -3.12 7.13
CA PHE A 48 6.06 -1.82 6.65
C PHE A 48 5.24 -1.43 5.41
N HIS A 49 4.90 -0.15 5.34
CA HIS A 49 4.06 0.47 4.32
C HIS A 49 4.90 1.48 3.55
N ILE A 50 5.13 1.22 2.27
CA ILE A 50 5.82 2.13 1.36
C ILE A 50 4.77 3.00 0.69
N LEU A 51 4.87 4.31 0.88
CA LEU A 51 3.95 5.33 0.38
C LEU A 51 4.71 6.20 -0.60
N MET A 52 4.21 6.32 -1.83
CA MET A 52 4.63 7.41 -2.72
C MET A 52 3.57 8.49 -2.68
N CYS A 53 3.97 9.68 -2.22
CA CYS A 53 3.10 10.83 -2.03
C CYS A 53 3.40 11.90 -3.08
N GLU A 54 2.38 12.38 -3.78
CA GLU A 54 2.43 13.62 -4.55
C GLU A 54 1.60 14.66 -3.81
N ASN A 55 2.26 15.70 -3.29
CA ASN A 55 1.68 16.62 -2.31
C ASN A 55 1.14 15.87 -1.07
N VAL A 56 -0.16 15.94 -0.82
CA VAL A 56 -0.85 15.26 0.29
C VAL A 56 -1.48 13.93 -0.12
N GLN A 57 -1.37 13.55 -1.40
CA GLN A 57 -2.07 12.39 -1.94
C GLN A 57 -1.12 11.20 -2.11
N ILE A 58 -1.52 10.05 -1.60
CA ILE A 58 -0.85 8.77 -1.89
C ILE A 58 -1.20 8.36 -3.32
N VAL A 59 -0.17 8.19 -4.16
CA VAL A 59 -0.29 7.87 -5.59
C VAL A 59 0.20 6.47 -5.92
N SER A 60 1.09 5.90 -5.12
CA SER A 60 1.50 4.49 -5.19
C SER A 60 1.70 3.91 -3.80
N TYR A 61 1.56 2.59 -3.69
CA TYR A 61 1.67 1.86 -2.43
C TYR A 61 2.30 0.48 -2.65
N ALA A 62 3.08 0.03 -1.66
CA ALA A 62 3.46 -1.36 -1.50
C ALA A 62 3.53 -1.73 -0.01
N ARG A 63 3.34 -3.02 0.28
CA ARG A 63 3.44 -3.59 1.62
C ARG A 63 4.63 -4.53 1.70
N ILE A 64 5.38 -4.46 2.79
CA ILE A 64 6.42 -5.42 3.14
C ILE A 64 6.01 -6.11 4.43
N LEU A 65 5.94 -7.44 4.39
CA LEU A 65 5.76 -8.27 5.58
C LEU A 65 7.10 -8.90 5.98
N PRO A 66 7.41 -8.95 7.29
CA PRO A 66 8.57 -9.67 7.78
C PRO A 66 8.40 -11.20 7.62
N PRO A 67 9.48 -11.97 7.76
CA PRO A 67 9.40 -13.43 7.86
C PRO A 67 8.48 -13.86 9.01
N GLY A 68 7.85 -15.02 8.87
CA GLY A 68 6.90 -15.58 9.84
C GLY A 68 5.45 -15.09 9.70
N VAL A 69 5.17 -14.06 8.90
CA VAL A 69 3.79 -13.55 8.71
C VAL A 69 3.08 -14.21 7.52
N SER A 70 3.78 -14.38 6.40
CA SER A 70 3.26 -15.11 5.22
C SER A 70 4.12 -16.30 4.84
N TYR A 71 5.44 -16.19 5.02
CA TYR A 71 6.40 -17.26 4.76
C TYR A 71 7.38 -17.32 5.93
N ASN A 72 7.76 -18.52 6.35
CA ASN A 72 8.58 -18.72 7.56
C ASN A 72 9.93 -18.00 7.45
N ASP A 73 10.64 -18.20 6.34
CA ASP A 73 12.05 -17.80 6.22
C ASP A 73 12.26 -16.55 5.33
N TYR A 74 11.18 -15.99 4.79
CA TYR A 74 11.27 -14.91 3.79
C TYR A 74 10.31 -13.76 4.10
N SER A 75 10.84 -12.54 3.97
CA SER A 75 10.00 -11.36 3.82
C SER A 75 9.20 -11.44 2.52
N SER A 76 8.03 -10.83 2.50
CA SER A 76 7.20 -10.77 1.29
C SER A 76 6.82 -9.35 0.93
N ILE A 77 6.95 -9.00 -0.34
CA ILE A 77 6.41 -7.77 -0.91
C ILE A 77 5.03 -8.09 -1.51
N GLY A 78 4.05 -7.24 -1.23
CA GLY A 78 2.70 -7.42 -1.75
C GLY A 78 1.94 -6.11 -1.85
N ARG A 79 0.70 -6.20 -2.34
CA ARG A 79 -0.20 -5.03 -2.54
C ARG A 79 0.46 -3.89 -3.34
N VAL A 80 1.32 -4.25 -4.30
CA VAL A 80 2.01 -3.30 -5.17
C VAL A 80 0.99 -2.67 -6.12
N LEU A 81 0.83 -1.36 -6.04
CA LEU A 81 -0.10 -0.62 -6.89
C LEU A 81 0.37 0.80 -7.17
N THR A 82 -0.19 1.36 -8.25
CA THR A 82 -0.15 2.79 -8.58
C THR A 82 -1.55 3.20 -9.00
N LYS A 83 -2.02 4.35 -8.49
CA LYS A 83 -3.30 4.95 -8.86
C LYS A 83 -3.40 5.11 -10.37
N SER A 84 -4.54 4.78 -10.96
CA SER A 84 -4.74 4.75 -12.42
C SER A 84 -4.27 6.04 -13.12
N THR A 85 -4.57 7.20 -12.54
CA THR A 85 -4.17 8.53 -13.05
C THR A 85 -2.67 8.86 -12.95
N HIS A 86 -1.89 7.99 -12.31
CA HIS A 86 -0.45 8.16 -12.06
C HIS A 86 0.41 7.05 -12.68
N ARG A 87 -0.21 6.06 -13.35
CA ARG A 87 0.53 4.98 -14.03
C ARG A 87 1.27 5.55 -15.25
N ARG A 88 2.43 4.95 -15.56
CA ARG A 88 3.31 5.33 -16.70
C ARG A 88 3.86 6.77 -16.65
N LYS A 89 3.70 7.47 -15.53
CA LYS A 89 4.42 8.73 -15.29
C LYS A 89 5.86 8.40 -14.87
N LYS A 90 6.81 9.22 -15.31
CA LYS A 90 8.17 9.24 -14.76
C LYS A 90 8.18 10.23 -13.59
N PHE A 91 8.76 9.82 -12.48
CA PHE A 91 8.94 10.63 -11.28
C PHE A 91 10.43 10.90 -11.06
#